data_AF-A0A1N7C0S4-F1
#
_entry.id   AF-A0A1N7C0S4-F1
#
_cell.length_a   1.000
_cell.length_b   1.000
_cell.length_c   1.000
_cell.angle_alpha   90.00
_cell.angle_beta   90.00
_cell.angle_gamma   90.00
#
_symmetry.space_group_name_H-M   'P 1'
#
loop_
_entity.id
_entity.type
_entity.pdbx_description
1 polymer ?
#
loop_
_entity_poly.entity_id
_entity_poly.type
_entity_poly.pdbx_seq_one_letter_code
_entity_poly.pdbx_strand_id
1 'polypeptide(L)'
;MLLNMKHSGDEVHIKGSMLYYVIQFIFYIGGLFGTALLIIDGLGFNSTFSLQWLIGGIVLFPVMAYLFIWYIPGIIPGKTIISFVPGPNGYFKTKKGNVSFKNIQKAEVRRNGFTLINVLVIITHDKKQYRIPTYNLVDETGIDLMIDKYVYPYMTPDARKVWNEQVNFEKLHELIKYKREDNMNM
;
A
#
# COMPACT_ATOMS: atom_id res chain seq x y z
N MET A 1 -6.78 5.47 -10.02
CA MET A 1 -5.62 6.40 -10.08
C MET A 1 -4.47 5.69 -10.80
N LEU A 2 -3.83 6.30 -11.80
CA LEU A 2 -2.69 5.70 -12.50
C LEU A 2 -1.49 5.60 -11.55
N LEU A 3 -0.81 4.45 -11.54
CA LEU A 3 0.43 4.27 -10.80
C LEU A 3 1.50 5.27 -11.25
N ASN A 4 2.19 5.89 -10.31
CA ASN A 4 3.35 6.75 -10.60
C ASN A 4 4.57 5.87 -10.89
N MET A 5 4.68 5.39 -12.12
CA MET A 5 5.76 4.53 -12.60
C MET A 5 6.90 5.36 -13.18
N LYS A 6 8.14 5.04 -12.78
CA LYS A 6 9.37 5.54 -13.41
C LYS A 6 10.19 4.37 -13.92
N HIS A 7 10.67 4.48 -15.15
CA HIS A 7 11.56 3.51 -15.77
C HIS A 7 13.02 3.95 -15.57
N SER A 8 13.89 3.01 -15.21
CA SER A 8 15.33 3.21 -15.11
C SER A 8 16.02 1.99 -15.73
N GLY A 9 16.37 2.10 -17.01
CA GLY A 9 16.77 0.94 -17.81
C GLY A 9 15.65 -0.11 -17.84
N ASP A 10 15.97 -1.35 -17.47
CA ASP A 10 15.02 -2.46 -17.38
C ASP A 10 14.19 -2.44 -16.08
N GLU A 11 14.47 -1.53 -15.15
CA GLU A 11 13.77 -1.47 -13.87
C GLU A 11 12.55 -0.56 -13.92
N VAL A 12 11.46 -1.03 -13.31
CA VAL A 12 10.27 -0.24 -13.04
C VAL A 12 10.22 0.08 -11.55
N HIS A 13 10.10 1.37 -11.25
CA HIS A 13 9.95 1.90 -9.90
C HIS A 13 8.57 2.54 -9.74
N ILE A 14 7.77 2.01 -8.84
CA ILE A 14 6.50 2.62 -8.44
C ILE A 14 6.77 3.54 -7.25
N LYS A 15 6.46 4.81 -7.45
CA LYS A 15 6.53 5.83 -6.41
C LYS A 15 5.16 6.04 -5.78
N GLY A 16 5.17 6.53 -4.54
CA GLY A 16 3.94 6.98 -3.89
C GLY A 16 3.28 8.11 -4.69
N SER A 17 1.96 8.15 -4.70
CA SER A 17 1.21 9.22 -5.35
C SER A 17 1.15 10.45 -4.45
N MET A 18 1.34 11.64 -5.05
CA MET A 18 1.31 12.92 -4.33
C MET A 18 -0.03 13.15 -3.62
N LEU A 19 -1.14 12.72 -4.23
CA LEU A 19 -2.46 12.82 -3.61
C LEU A 19 -2.52 12.03 -2.29
N TYR A 20 -2.01 10.79 -2.28
CA TYR A 20 -1.97 10.00 -1.05
C TYR A 20 -1.01 10.59 -0.02
N TYR A 21 0.13 11.16 -0.42
CA TYR A 21 0.99 11.90 0.51
C TYR A 21 0.21 13.03 1.21
N VAL A 22 -0.56 13.82 0.47
CA VAL A 22 -1.36 14.92 1.03
C VAL A 22 -2.47 14.39 1.95
N ILE A 23 -3.23 13.38 1.51
CA ILE A 23 -4.31 12.78 2.32
C ILE A 23 -3.75 12.21 3.62
N GLN A 24 -2.66 11.44 3.57
CA GLN A 24 -2.04 10.86 4.76
C GLN A 24 -1.45 11.94 5.66
N PHE A 25 -0.84 12.99 5.09
CA PHE A 25 -0.32 14.12 5.87
C PHE A 25 -1.44 14.82 6.63
N ILE A 26 -2.57 15.14 5.98
CA ILE A 26 -3.74 15.73 6.63
C ILE A 26 -4.28 14.80 7.71
N PHE A 27 -4.40 13.51 7.43
CA PHE A 27 -4.89 12.53 8.40
C PHE A 27 -4.02 12.46 9.65
N TYR A 28 -2.70 12.26 9.51
CA TYR A 28 -1.81 12.08 10.66
C TYR A 28 -1.47 13.39 11.36
N ILE A 29 -1.03 14.40 10.63
CA ILE A 29 -0.63 15.69 11.23
C ILE A 29 -1.86 16.45 11.70
N GLY A 30 -2.92 16.48 10.90
CA GLY A 30 -4.19 17.07 11.31
C GLY A 30 -4.82 16.30 12.48
N GLY A 31 -4.74 14.97 12.50
CA GLY A 31 -5.21 14.16 13.62
C GLY A 31 -4.43 14.42 14.91
N LEU A 32 -3.09 14.47 14.84
CA LEU A 32 -2.23 14.81 15.98
C LEU A 32 -2.48 16.23 16.49
N PHE A 33 -2.53 17.20 15.57
CA PHE A 33 -2.77 18.59 15.92
C PHE A 33 -4.16 18.81 16.51
N GLY A 34 -5.19 18.25 15.87
CA GLY A 34 -6.57 18.34 16.34
C GLY A 34 -6.76 17.70 17.71
N THR A 35 -6.19 16.50 17.93
CA THR A 35 -6.27 15.85 19.26
C THR A 35 -5.47 16.59 20.32
N ALA A 36 -4.34 17.22 19.99
CA ALA A 36 -3.61 18.10 20.90
C ALA A 36 -4.43 19.34 21.28
N LEU A 37 -5.11 19.99 20.31
CA LEU A 37 -6.01 21.11 20.59
C LEU A 37 -7.15 20.72 21.53
N LEU A 38 -7.75 19.54 21.34
CA LEU A 38 -8.78 19.03 22.24
C LEU A 38 -8.28 18.90 23.69
N ILE A 39 -7.03 18.47 23.88
CA ILE A 39 -6.42 18.39 25.22
C ILE A 39 -6.23 19.80 25.78
N ILE A 40 -5.68 20.73 25.01
CA ILE A 40 -5.42 22.11 25.45
C ILE A 40 -6.73 22.81 25.85
N ASP A 41 -7.74 22.77 24.98
CA ASP A 41 -9.05 23.39 25.23
C ASP A 41 -9.80 22.70 26.38
N GLY A 42 -9.67 21.37 26.47
CA GLY A 42 -10.23 20.58 27.56
C GLY A 42 -9.63 20.93 28.92
N LEU A 43 -8.31 21.15 29.00
CA LEU A 43 -7.61 21.60 30.21
C LEU A 43 -8.00 23.03 30.63
N GLY A 44 -8.47 23.86 29.70
CA GLY A 44 -8.90 25.22 29.98
C GLY A 44 -10.25 25.33 30.71
N PHE A 45 -11.07 24.27 30.73
CA PHE A 45 -12.41 24.26 31.36
C PHE A 45 -13.33 25.45 31.00
N ASN A 46 -13.12 26.04 29.82
CA ASN A 46 -13.86 27.23 29.36
C ASN A 46 -15.21 26.89 28.70
N SER A 47 -15.52 25.61 28.50
CA SER A 47 -16.74 25.15 27.84
C SER A 47 -17.44 24.07 28.66
N THR A 48 -18.77 23.99 28.56
CA THR A 48 -19.55 22.87 29.09
C THR A 48 -19.09 21.51 28.54
N PHE A 49 -18.41 21.51 27.38
CA PHE A 49 -17.90 20.31 26.73
C PHE A 49 -16.42 20.01 27.05
N SER A 50 -15.76 20.80 27.90
CA SER A 50 -14.32 20.68 28.14
C SER A 50 -13.90 19.29 28.63
N LEU A 51 -14.72 18.63 29.45
CA LEU A 51 -14.41 17.27 29.92
C LEU A 51 -14.48 16.25 28.77
N GLN A 52 -15.47 16.35 27.87
CA GLN A 52 -15.55 15.50 26.69
C GLN A 52 -14.36 15.70 25.75
N TRP A 53 -13.97 16.96 25.51
CA TRP A 53 -12.79 17.27 24.69
C TRP A 53 -11.51 16.70 25.28
N LEU A 54 -11.31 16.87 26.59
CA LEU A 54 -10.14 16.33 27.28
C LEU A 54 -10.06 14.81 27.17
N ILE A 55 -11.17 14.10 27.44
CA ILE A 55 -11.22 12.63 27.35
C ILE A 55 -10.95 12.19 25.90
N GLY A 56 -11.62 12.81 24.92
CA GLY A 56 -11.43 12.49 23.51
C GLY A 56 -9.98 12.70 23.06
N GLY A 57 -9.39 13.83 23.45
CA GLY A 57 -7.99 14.16 23.17
C GLY A 57 -7.02 13.15 23.78
N ILE A 58 -7.14 12.85 25.08
CA ILE A 58 -6.25 11.93 25.79
C ILE A 58 -6.34 10.50 25.22
N VAL A 59 -7.53 10.06 24.81
CA VAL A 59 -7.70 8.70 24.23
C VAL A 59 -7.20 8.64 22.79
N LEU A 60 -7.51 9.65 21.96
CA LEU A 60 -7.20 9.61 20.53
C LEU A 60 -5.76 10.03 20.21
N PHE A 61 -5.15 10.93 20.99
CA PHE A 61 -3.78 11.40 20.74
C PHE A 61 -2.75 10.25 20.72
N PRO A 62 -2.71 9.33 21.70
CA PRO A 62 -1.81 8.17 21.65
C PRO A 62 -2.04 7.27 20.45
N VAL A 63 -3.30 7.07 20.03
CA VAL A 63 -3.65 6.27 18.86
C VAL A 63 -3.11 6.94 17.59
N MET A 64 -3.33 8.24 17.43
CA MET A 64 -2.81 9.00 16.28
C MET A 64 -1.28 9.02 16.26
N ALA A 65 -0.64 9.21 17.41
CA ALA A 65 0.81 9.18 17.54
C ALA A 65 1.38 7.81 17.16
N TYR A 66 0.79 6.73 17.67
CA TYR A 66 1.21 5.37 17.34
C TYR A 66 1.11 5.09 15.83
N LEU A 67 -0.01 5.43 15.20
CA LEU A 67 -0.18 5.22 13.75
C LEU A 67 0.80 6.09 12.94
N PHE A 68 1.03 7.33 13.37
CA PHE A 68 1.97 8.24 12.71
C PHE A 68 3.41 7.69 12.73
N ILE A 69 3.87 7.14 13.86
CA ILE A 69 5.22 6.55 13.99
C ILE A 69 5.45 5.48 12.93
N TRP A 70 4.46 4.62 12.68
CA TRP A 70 4.56 3.59 11.65
C TRP A 70 4.54 4.14 10.22
N TYR A 71 3.91 5.30 10.02
CA TYR A 71 3.87 5.98 8.73
C TYR A 71 5.14 6.78 8.41
N ILE A 72 5.95 7.19 9.41
CA ILE A 72 7.17 8.00 9.23
C ILE A 72 8.05 7.54 8.04
N PRO A 73 8.38 6.24 7.89
CA PRO A 73 9.24 5.81 6.80
C PRO A 73 8.65 6.08 5.40
N GLY A 74 7.33 6.25 5.30
CA GLY A 74 6.60 6.61 4.10
C GLY A 74 6.64 8.09 3.75
N ILE A 75 6.98 8.99 4.68
CA ILE A 75 6.86 10.46 4.50
C ILE A 75 7.80 11.02 3.40
N ILE A 76 8.89 10.33 3.09
CA ILE A 76 9.90 10.78 2.11
C ILE A 76 9.26 10.92 0.72
N PRO A 77 8.99 12.15 0.22
CA PRO A 77 8.28 12.32 -1.05
C PRO A 77 9.09 11.75 -2.21
N GLY A 78 8.40 11.08 -3.14
CA GLY A 78 9.05 10.50 -4.31
C GLY A 78 9.91 9.26 -4.01
N LYS A 79 9.81 8.69 -2.79
CA LYS A 79 10.38 7.39 -2.44
C LYS A 79 9.82 6.30 -3.36
N THR A 80 10.71 5.42 -3.82
CA THR A 80 10.33 4.18 -4.50
C THR A 80 9.73 3.22 -3.48
N ILE A 81 8.48 2.83 -3.69
CA ILE A 81 7.72 1.95 -2.81
C ILE A 81 7.85 0.51 -3.29
N ILE A 82 7.63 0.27 -4.59
CA ILE A 82 7.76 -1.04 -5.22
C ILE A 82 8.78 -0.92 -6.35
N SER A 83 9.66 -1.90 -6.48
CA SER A 83 10.62 -1.98 -7.57
C SER A 83 10.64 -3.40 -8.12
N PHE A 84 10.63 -3.52 -9.44
CA PHE A 84 10.67 -4.80 -10.12
C PHE A 84 11.30 -4.67 -11.51
N VAL A 85 11.77 -5.79 -12.04
CA VAL A 85 12.19 -5.93 -13.44
C VAL A 85 11.09 -6.73 -14.15
N PRO A 86 10.43 -6.20 -15.19
CA PRO A 86 9.45 -6.94 -15.97
C PRO A 86 10.13 -7.95 -16.91
N GLY A 87 9.34 -8.87 -17.48
CA GLY A 87 9.80 -9.82 -18.49
C GLY A 87 9.91 -11.27 -18.03
N PRO A 88 10.35 -12.19 -18.91
CA PRO A 88 10.39 -13.63 -18.65
C PRO A 88 11.26 -14.08 -17.47
N ASN A 89 12.30 -13.30 -17.16
CA ASN A 89 13.17 -13.48 -16.00
C ASN A 89 12.93 -12.40 -14.94
N GLY A 90 11.74 -11.80 -14.96
CA GLY A 90 11.36 -10.71 -14.09
C GLY A 90 11.30 -11.11 -12.62
N TYR A 91 11.50 -10.12 -11.76
CA TYR A 91 11.53 -10.29 -10.32
C TYR A 91 11.19 -9.00 -9.58
N PHE A 92 10.64 -9.14 -8.37
CA PHE A 92 10.53 -8.04 -7.42
C PHE A 92 11.85 -7.83 -6.69
N LYS A 93 12.25 -6.57 -6.53
CA LYS A 93 13.35 -6.17 -5.64
C LYS A 93 12.79 -5.90 -4.25
N THR A 94 13.26 -6.65 -3.26
CA THR A 94 12.87 -6.45 -1.86
C THR A 94 14.11 -6.27 -0.99
N LYS A 95 13.93 -5.71 0.21
CA LYS A 95 15.02 -5.60 1.20
C LYS A 95 15.61 -6.95 1.60
N LYS A 96 14.85 -8.04 1.46
CA LYS A 96 15.27 -9.41 1.82
C LYS A 96 15.81 -10.20 0.62
N GLY A 97 15.99 -9.56 -0.54
CA GLY A 97 16.43 -10.19 -1.77
C GLY A 97 15.41 -10.11 -2.90
N ASN A 98 15.80 -10.67 -4.04
CA ASN A 98 14.99 -10.66 -5.25
C ASN A 98 14.02 -11.84 -5.28
N VAL A 99 12.79 -11.61 -5.74
CA VAL A 99 11.75 -12.63 -5.84
C VAL A 99 11.33 -12.78 -7.29
N SER A 100 11.78 -13.86 -7.94
CA SER A 100 11.39 -14.17 -9.31
C SER A 100 9.88 -14.36 -9.44
N PHE A 101 9.28 -13.84 -10.50
CA PHE A 101 7.85 -14.01 -10.80
C PHE A 101 7.44 -15.48 -10.92
N LYS A 102 8.33 -16.33 -11.41
CA LYS A 102 8.13 -17.78 -11.52
C LYS A 102 8.11 -18.49 -10.16
N ASN A 103 8.72 -17.91 -9.13
CA ASN A 103 8.71 -18.47 -7.79
C ASN A 103 7.52 -17.96 -6.94
N ILE A 104 6.72 -17.03 -7.45
CA ILE A 104 5.55 -16.52 -6.73
C ILE A 104 4.47 -17.59 -6.74
N GLN A 105 4.00 -17.95 -5.56
CA GLN A 105 2.81 -18.77 -5.36
C GLN A 105 1.56 -17.89 -5.25
N LYS A 106 1.70 -16.76 -4.53
CA LYS A 106 0.60 -15.84 -4.24
C LYS A 106 1.15 -14.44 -3.99
N ALA A 107 0.48 -13.41 -4.53
CA ALA A 107 0.80 -12.02 -4.26
C ALA A 107 -0.51 -11.28 -3.97
N GLU A 108 -0.59 -10.56 -2.86
CA GLU A 108 -1.79 -9.81 -2.49
C GLU A 108 -1.44 -8.60 -1.62
N VAL A 109 -2.31 -7.59 -1.64
CA VAL A 109 -2.24 -6.49 -0.70
C VAL A 109 -2.99 -6.87 0.57
N ARG A 110 -2.33 -6.80 1.72
CA ARG A 110 -2.98 -6.97 3.03
C ARG A 110 -2.82 -5.71 3.86
N ARG A 111 -3.89 -5.32 4.55
CA ARG A 111 -3.80 -4.31 5.60
C ARG A 111 -3.25 -4.94 6.86
N ASN A 112 -2.21 -4.35 7.44
CA ASN A 112 -1.76 -4.72 8.76
C ASN A 112 -2.80 -4.25 9.80
N GLY A 113 -3.43 -5.18 10.52
CA GLY A 113 -4.46 -4.84 11.51
C GLY A 113 -3.97 -3.98 12.68
N PHE A 114 -2.68 -4.04 12.99
CA PHE A 114 -2.08 -3.26 14.08
C PHE A 114 -1.59 -1.90 13.61
N THR A 115 -0.93 -1.80 12.46
CA THR A 115 -0.35 -0.52 11.99
C THR A 115 -1.23 0.21 10.98
N LEU A 116 -2.30 -0.43 10.50
CA LEU A 116 -3.20 0.04 9.45
C LEU A 116 -2.53 0.37 8.11
N ILE A 117 -1.27 -0.03 7.93
CA ILE A 117 -0.52 0.13 6.70
C ILE A 117 -0.81 -1.05 5.77
N ASN A 118 -1.10 -0.74 4.51
CA ASN A 118 -1.16 -1.71 3.44
C ASN A 118 0.24 -2.23 3.10
N VAL A 119 0.33 -3.53 2.91
CA VAL A 119 1.56 -4.26 2.64
C VAL A 119 1.31 -5.19 1.47
N LEU A 120 2.11 -5.09 0.42
CA LEU A 120 2.16 -6.12 -0.62
C LEU A 120 2.91 -7.32 -0.04
N VAL A 121 2.19 -8.43 0.12
CA VAL A 121 2.71 -9.70 0.61
C VAL A 121 2.90 -10.63 -0.58
N ILE A 122 4.12 -11.09 -0.77
CA ILE A 122 4.50 -12.05 -1.80
C ILE A 122 4.89 -13.34 -1.09
N ILE A 123 4.16 -14.41 -1.37
CA ILE A 123 4.40 -15.76 -0.88
C ILE A 123 4.97 -16.56 -2.03
N THR A 124 6.12 -17.19 -1.79
CA THR A 124 6.80 -18.03 -2.78
C THR A 124 6.47 -19.50 -2.60
N HIS A 125 6.74 -20.32 -3.62
CA HIS A 125 6.48 -21.77 -3.58
C HIS A 125 7.28 -22.49 -2.48
N ASP A 126 8.43 -21.96 -2.08
CA ASP A 126 9.20 -22.40 -0.90
C ASP A 126 8.67 -21.87 0.44
N LYS A 127 7.43 -21.35 0.47
CA LYS A 127 6.73 -20.80 1.64
C LYS A 127 7.40 -19.60 2.30
N LYS A 128 8.38 -18.95 1.65
CA LYS A 128 8.95 -17.69 2.15
C LYS A 128 7.97 -16.55 1.92
N GLN A 129 7.96 -15.60 2.86
CA GLN A 129 7.14 -14.39 2.77
C GLN A 129 8.01 -13.15 2.63
N TYR A 130 7.76 -12.40 1.56
CA TYR A 130 8.35 -11.10 1.31
C TYR A 130 7.27 -10.04 1.50
N ARG A 131 7.61 -8.95 2.19
CA ARG A 131 6.68 -7.89 2.56
C ARG A 131 7.22 -6.56 2.08
N ILE A 132 6.43 -5.87 1.28
CA ILE A 132 6.74 -4.53 0.76
C ILE A 132 5.68 -3.57 1.35
N PRO A 133 6.01 -2.82 2.41
CA PRO A 133 5.09 -1.86 2.98
C PRO A 133 4.81 -0.75 1.96
N THR A 134 3.54 -0.53 1.65
CA THR A 134 3.12 0.49 0.67
C THR A 134 2.84 1.83 1.34
N TYR A 135 2.79 1.85 2.68
CA TYR A 135 2.51 3.02 3.52
C TYR A 135 1.20 3.74 3.15
N ASN A 136 0.26 3.03 2.51
CA ASN A 136 -0.97 3.61 1.97
C ASN A 136 -0.72 4.73 0.94
N LEU A 137 0.46 4.72 0.30
CA LEU A 137 0.88 5.69 -0.73
C LEU A 137 0.67 5.20 -2.15
N VAL A 138 0.40 3.90 -2.29
CA VAL A 138 0.06 3.25 -3.55
C VAL A 138 -1.30 2.59 -3.36
N ASP A 139 -2.22 2.90 -4.25
CA ASP A 139 -3.57 2.37 -4.26
C ASP A 139 -3.58 0.87 -4.55
N GLU A 140 -4.48 0.14 -3.89
CA GLU A 140 -4.63 -1.31 -4.06
C GLU A 140 -4.94 -1.67 -5.52
N THR A 141 -5.92 -0.99 -6.14
CA THR A 141 -6.28 -1.21 -7.55
C THR A 141 -5.12 -0.93 -8.50
N GLY A 142 -4.27 0.03 -8.16
CA GLY A 142 -3.03 0.27 -8.89
C GLY A 142 -2.04 -0.90 -8.78
N ILE A 143 -1.87 -1.45 -7.57
CA ILE A 143 -1.00 -2.61 -7.34
C ILE A 143 -1.54 -3.83 -8.09
N ASP A 144 -2.85 -4.06 -8.02
CA ASP A 144 -3.50 -5.17 -8.72
C ASP A 144 -3.25 -5.08 -10.22
N LEU A 145 -3.46 -3.90 -10.82
CA LEU A 145 -3.15 -3.66 -12.22
C LEU A 145 -1.68 -3.93 -12.57
N MET A 146 -0.73 -3.57 -11.70
CA MET A 146 0.69 -3.85 -11.94
C MET A 146 1.00 -5.34 -11.91
N ILE A 147 0.45 -6.07 -10.93
CA ILE A 147 0.61 -7.51 -10.86
C ILE A 147 0.01 -8.15 -12.12
N ASP A 148 -1.20 -7.73 -12.49
CA ASP A 148 -1.91 -8.25 -13.67
C ASP A 148 -1.14 -8.02 -14.98
N LYS A 149 -0.58 -6.82 -15.16
CA LYS A 149 0.08 -6.44 -16.41
C LYS A 149 1.51 -6.97 -16.54
N TYR A 150 2.28 -6.96 -15.44
CA TYR A 150 3.72 -7.18 -15.51
C TYR A 150 4.21 -8.46 -14.85
N VAL A 151 3.41 -9.06 -13.98
CA VAL A 151 3.82 -10.23 -13.18
C VAL A 151 3.05 -11.47 -13.61
N TYR A 152 1.72 -11.37 -13.70
CA TYR A 152 0.81 -12.46 -14.07
C TYR A 152 1.22 -13.22 -15.33
N PRO A 153 1.66 -12.58 -16.44
CA PRO A 153 2.11 -13.30 -17.64
C PRO A 153 3.28 -14.27 -17.41
N TYR A 154 4.07 -14.03 -16.37
CA TYR A 154 5.29 -14.79 -16.06
C TYR A 154 5.18 -15.65 -14.80
N MET A 155 4.00 -15.69 -14.17
CA MET A 155 3.70 -16.59 -13.05
C MET A 155 3.52 -18.03 -13.52
N THR A 156 3.70 -18.99 -12.62
CA THR A 156 3.32 -20.40 -12.86
C THR A 156 1.80 -20.56 -13.06
N PRO A 157 1.33 -21.60 -13.77
CA PRO A 157 -0.10 -21.85 -13.95
C PRO A 157 -0.91 -21.86 -12.64
N ASP A 158 -0.38 -22.49 -11.58
CA ASP A 158 -1.05 -22.54 -10.27
C ASP A 158 -1.18 -21.15 -9.64
N ALA A 159 -0.11 -20.36 -9.67
CA ALA A 159 -0.12 -19.00 -9.17
C ALA A 159 -1.07 -18.08 -9.96
N ARG A 160 -1.20 -18.29 -11.28
CA ARG A 160 -2.19 -17.58 -12.11
C ARG A 160 -3.61 -17.92 -11.70
N LYS A 161 -3.90 -19.19 -11.40
CA LYS A 161 -5.21 -19.61 -10.87
C LYS A 161 -5.51 -18.91 -9.54
N VAL A 162 -4.55 -18.93 -8.61
CA VAL A 162 -4.66 -18.26 -7.30
C VAL A 162 -4.88 -16.74 -7.46
N TRP A 163 -4.19 -16.10 -8.41
CA TRP A 163 -4.36 -14.68 -8.71
C TRP A 163 -5.77 -14.37 -9.24
N ASN A 164 -6.27 -15.18 -10.19
CA ASN A 164 -7.59 -14.98 -10.78
C ASN A 164 -8.73 -15.14 -9.77
N GLU A 165 -8.56 -15.96 -8.74
CA GLU A 165 -9.52 -16.09 -7.63
C GLU A 165 -9.48 -14.90 -6.65
N GLN A 166 -8.40 -14.12 -6.63
CA GLN A 166 -8.18 -13.02 -5.69
C GLN A 166 -8.50 -11.66 -6.26
N VAL A 167 -8.15 -11.44 -7.52
CA VAL A 167 -8.27 -10.13 -8.15
C VAL A 167 -9.74 -9.80 -8.44
N ASN A 168 -10.15 -8.59 -8.07
CA ASN A 168 -11.50 -8.11 -8.36
C ASN A 168 -11.51 -7.39 -9.73
N PHE A 169 -11.76 -8.15 -10.80
CA PHE A 169 -11.81 -7.61 -12.16
C PHE A 169 -12.98 -6.62 -12.38
N GLU A 170 -14.09 -6.79 -11.66
CA GLU A 170 -15.22 -5.87 -11.73
C GLU A 170 -14.81 -4.49 -11.23
N LYS A 171 -14.17 -4.43 -10.05
CA LYS A 171 -13.60 -3.19 -9.49
C LYS A 171 -12.58 -2.56 -10.44
N LEU A 172 -11.72 -3.35 -11.07
CA LEU A 172 -10.76 -2.86 -12.08
C LEU A 172 -11.47 -2.28 -13.31
N HIS A 173 -12.53 -2.93 -13.78
CA HIS A 173 -13.31 -2.46 -14.91
C HIS A 173 -14.09 -1.18 -14.59
N GLU A 174 -14.69 -1.09 -13.40
CA GLU A 174 -15.47 0.08 -12.99
C GLU A 174 -14.58 1.32 -12.80
N LEU A 175 -13.47 1.17 -12.06
CA LEU A 175 -12.64 2.31 -11.64
C LEU A 175 -11.68 2.80 -12.72
N ILE A 176 -11.16 1.89 -13.55
CA ILE A 176 -10.10 2.22 -14.53
C ILE A 176 -10.36 1.67 -15.93
N LYS A 177 -11.56 1.10 -16.19
CA LYS A 177 -11.94 0.50 -17.48
C LYS A 177 -10.96 -0.56 -17.98
N TYR A 178 -10.23 -1.17 -17.05
CA TYR A 178 -9.29 -2.24 -17.38
C TYR A 178 -10.07 -3.48 -17.81
N LYS A 179 -9.58 -4.11 -18.88
CA LYS A 179 -9.92 -5.47 -19.27
C LYS A 179 -8.59 -6.16 -19.55
N ARG A 180 -8.38 -7.32 -18.93
CA ARG A 180 -7.23 -8.13 -19.28
C ARG A 180 -7.41 -8.57 -20.73
N GLU A 181 -6.40 -8.34 -21.55
CA GLU A 181 -6.31 -9.01 -22.83
C GLU A 181 -6.04 -10.48 -22.51
N ASP A 182 -7.06 -11.33 -22.66
CA ASP A 182 -6.89 -12.77 -22.59
C ASP A 182 -6.03 -13.20 -23.78
N ASN A 183 -4.72 -13.01 -23.68
CA ASN A 183 -3.75 -13.71 -24.48
C ASN A 183 -3.66 -15.15 -23.95
N MET A 184 -4.79 -15.87 -24.01
CA MET A 184 -4.81 -17.32 -24.07
C MET A 184 -4.43 -17.71 -25.49
N ASN A 185 -3.14 -17.57 -25.81
CA ASN A 185 -2.46 -18.22 -26.94
C ASN A 185 -0.95 -17.94 -26.79
N MET A 186 -0.29 -18.76 -25.96
CA MET A 186 1.08 -19.24 -26.13
C MET A 186 1.31 -20.41 -25.16
#